data_AF-A0A374UQJ9-F1
#
_entry.id   AF-A0A374UQJ9-F1
#
_cell.length_a   1.000
_cell.length_b   1.000
_cell.length_c   1.000
_cell.angle_alpha   90.00
_cell.angle_beta   90.00
_cell.angle_gamma   90.00
#
_symmetry.space_group_name_H-M   'P 1'
#
loop_
_entity.id
_entity.type
_entity.pdbx_description
1 polymer ?
#
loop_
_entity_poly.entity_id
_entity_poly.type
_entity_poly.pdbx_seq_one_letter_code
_entity_poly.pdbx_strand_id
1 'polypeptide(L)'
;MKIKNIIIGVITSIVLINCGMSVLAKGFDINADNKIDVNDVTYLQNALSDFAEDTKLDLNNDGRIDVNDVSFLQIEISNQSVENNTQISISTKEYCKNVGDTFTISVDTNNNVNEITYSSSDSSVAKIVATDKHSVKIKANKVGNATVTVKQCRETVTAKIKVEKARCVDLSEWNGDIDFNKVKKSGVTCVILRAGYGKDDNQEDNKFNEYYRQAKNAGLNVGAYWYSYATTIDAAKAEVRNCMKTIRGKEFDLQVFLDVEEYRQAVLPRRTLTDIISTFCDGIKGYGFDVGMYSAKSMLVDSAYPDELASKYLIWMAAPNNSYNELPSFVDIHQYSWTGNVDGISEKVDMNYIYNLNY
;
A
#
# COMPACT_ATOMS: atom_id res chain seq x y z
N MET A 1 3.98 36.44 -1.11
CA MET A 1 3.78 37.70 -0.33
C MET A 1 4.96 37.99 0.60
N LYS A 2 5.49 37.02 1.36
CA LYS A 2 6.70 37.17 2.20
C LYS A 2 7.95 37.67 1.45
N ILE A 3 8.32 37.05 0.32
CA ILE A 3 9.54 37.43 -0.44
C ILE A 3 9.46 38.83 -1.05
N LYS A 4 8.27 39.28 -1.48
CA LYS A 4 8.09 40.64 -1.98
C LYS A 4 8.35 41.68 -0.88
N ASN A 5 7.94 41.38 0.36
CA ASN A 5 8.22 42.23 1.53
C ASN A 5 9.69 42.15 1.96
N ILE A 6 10.36 41.00 1.81
CA ILE A 6 11.78 40.83 2.12
C ILE A 6 12.67 41.57 1.10
N ILE A 7 12.37 41.48 -0.20
CA ILE A 7 13.06 42.24 -1.25
C ILE A 7 12.85 43.75 -1.05
N ILE A 8 11.64 44.19 -0.68
CA ILE A 8 11.38 45.60 -0.34
C ILE A 8 12.22 46.02 0.88
N GLY A 9 12.29 45.20 1.93
CA GLY A 9 13.11 45.46 3.11
C GLY A 9 14.60 45.67 2.78
N VAL A 10 15.21 44.70 2.07
CA VAL A 10 16.65 44.75 1.71
C VAL A 10 16.96 45.91 0.75
N ILE A 11 16.07 46.22 -0.20
CA ILE A 11 16.26 47.36 -1.12
C ILE A 11 16.13 48.69 -0.38
N THR A 12 15.19 48.84 0.58
CA THR A 12 15.10 50.05 1.39
C THR A 12 16.33 50.29 2.25
N SER A 13 17.01 49.23 2.71
CA SER A 13 18.26 49.30 3.47
C SER A 13 19.45 49.78 2.64
N ILE A 14 19.57 49.32 1.39
CA ILE A 14 20.68 49.69 0.49
C ILE A 14 20.52 51.13 -0.02
N VAL A 15 19.29 51.62 -0.17
CA VAL A 15 19.00 53.00 -0.60
C VAL A 15 19.35 54.03 0.49
N LEU A 16 19.32 53.66 1.77
CA LEU A 16 19.75 54.53 2.88
C LEU A 16 21.25 54.85 2.88
N ILE A 17 22.07 54.07 2.15
CA ILE A 17 23.53 54.27 2.08
C ILE A 17 23.94 55.24 0.95
N ASN A 18 23.02 55.66 0.07
CA ASN A 18 23.40 56.36 -1.17
C ASN A 18 22.72 57.71 -1.45
N CYS A 19 22.15 58.37 -0.46
CA CYS A 19 21.65 59.74 -0.62
C CYS A 19 22.61 60.80 -0.02
N GLY A 20 23.62 61.21 -0.79
CA GLY A 20 24.16 62.58 -0.70
C GLY A 20 25.69 62.77 -0.68
N MET A 21 26.22 63.22 -1.83
CA MET A 21 27.29 64.25 -1.98
C MET A 21 28.80 63.88 -1.92
N SER A 22 29.42 64.06 -3.09
CA SER A 22 30.71 64.70 -3.42
C SER A 22 32.02 64.42 -2.65
N VAL A 23 32.90 63.71 -3.36
CA VAL A 23 34.36 63.92 -3.57
C VAL A 23 35.30 63.87 -2.35
N LEU A 24 35.85 62.66 -2.16
CA LEU A 24 37.23 62.26 -1.80
C LEU A 24 37.92 62.75 -0.51
N ALA A 25 37.37 63.68 0.26
CA ALA A 25 37.78 63.94 1.66
C ALA A 25 36.60 63.90 2.65
N LYS A 26 35.37 63.98 2.14
CA LYS A 26 34.10 63.77 2.85
C LYS A 26 33.71 62.30 3.04
N GLY A 27 34.55 61.36 2.58
CA GLY A 27 34.20 59.94 2.56
C GLY A 27 34.12 59.27 3.93
N PHE A 28 34.56 59.93 5.01
CA PHE A 28 34.64 59.35 6.36
C PHE A 28 34.02 60.22 7.47
N ASP A 29 33.53 61.43 7.16
CA ASP A 29 32.67 62.21 8.07
C ASP A 29 31.23 61.72 7.86
N ILE A 30 30.88 60.68 8.60
CA ILE A 30 29.66 59.89 8.37
C ILE A 30 28.50 60.47 9.19
N ASN A 31 28.80 61.25 10.24
CA ASN A 31 27.80 61.93 11.06
C ASN A 31 27.51 63.37 10.57
N ALA A 32 28.22 63.85 9.55
CA ALA A 32 28.09 65.15 8.90
C ALA A 32 28.38 66.36 9.82
N ASP A 33 29.30 66.21 10.78
CA ASP A 33 29.69 67.25 11.73
C ASP A 33 30.89 68.11 11.27
N ASN A 34 31.42 67.85 10.07
CA ASN A 34 32.60 68.46 9.46
C ASN A 34 33.92 68.15 10.18
N LYS A 35 33.97 67.08 10.97
CA LYS A 35 35.19 66.50 11.55
C LYS A 35 35.29 65.03 11.15
N ILE A 36 36.49 64.49 11.24
CA ILE A 36 36.73 63.05 11.08
C ILE A 36 37.32 62.59 12.41
N ASP A 37 36.47 62.04 13.27
CA ASP A 37 36.86 61.64 14.62
C ASP A 37 36.13 60.36 15.11
N VAL A 38 36.33 60.01 16.38
CA VAL A 38 35.76 58.78 16.97
C VAL A 38 34.22 58.81 17.02
N ASN A 39 33.60 59.98 16.94
CA ASN A 39 32.15 60.12 16.92
C ASN A 39 31.57 59.64 15.58
N ASP A 40 32.31 59.74 14.47
CA ASP A 40 31.94 59.12 13.19
C ASP A 40 31.90 57.60 13.31
N VAL A 41 32.91 57.01 13.98
CA VAL A 41 32.97 55.57 14.24
C VAL A 41 31.82 55.13 15.14
N THR A 42 31.52 55.91 16.18
CA THR A 42 30.40 55.64 17.11
C THR A 42 29.05 55.76 16.41
N TYR A 43 28.88 56.76 15.56
CA TYR A 43 27.68 56.93 14.73
C TYR A 43 27.48 55.74 13.78
N LEU A 44 28.56 55.30 13.13
CA LEU A 44 28.55 54.11 12.29
C LEU A 44 28.23 52.83 13.10
N GLN A 45 28.80 52.69 14.30
CA GLN A 45 28.54 51.56 15.19
C GLN A 45 27.08 51.50 15.63
N ASN A 46 26.47 52.62 16.02
CA ASN A 46 25.06 52.68 16.40
C ASN A 46 24.15 52.37 15.21
N ALA A 47 24.44 52.93 14.03
CA ALA A 47 23.69 52.63 12.81
C ALA A 47 23.78 51.14 12.45
N LEU A 48 24.96 50.53 12.56
CA LEU A 48 25.16 49.09 12.32
C LEU A 48 24.53 48.22 13.41
N SER A 49 24.50 48.66 14.66
CA SER A 49 23.83 47.98 15.78
C SER A 49 22.31 47.96 15.60
N ASP A 50 21.70 49.07 15.18
CA ASP A 50 20.26 49.12 14.87
C ASP A 50 19.91 48.17 13.71
N PHE A 51 20.80 48.01 12.73
CA PHE A 51 20.67 47.00 11.67
C PHE A 51 20.81 45.57 12.20
N ALA A 52 21.74 45.33 13.14
CA ALA A 52 21.98 44.02 13.75
C ALA A 52 20.83 43.55 14.67
N GLU A 53 20.03 44.48 15.20
CA GLU A 53 18.88 44.19 16.08
C GLU A 53 17.56 43.95 15.32
N ASP A 54 17.46 44.27 14.02
CA ASP A 54 16.26 43.94 13.24
C ASP A 54 16.24 42.46 12.87
N THR A 55 15.77 41.63 13.82
CA THR A 55 15.64 40.17 13.69
C THR A 55 14.80 39.72 12.49
N LYS A 56 14.15 40.63 11.75
CA LYS A 56 13.45 40.31 10.50
C LYS A 56 14.40 40.16 9.31
N LEU A 57 15.65 40.64 9.42
CA LEU A 57 16.69 40.56 8.40
C LEU A 57 17.66 39.38 8.59
N ASP A 58 17.60 38.72 9.75
CA ASP A 58 18.16 37.38 9.97
C ASP A 58 17.20 36.36 9.34
N LEU A 59 17.46 36.02 8.09
CA LEU A 59 16.56 35.25 7.24
C LEU A 59 16.77 33.75 7.41
N ASN A 60 17.97 33.35 7.81
CA ASN A 60 18.30 31.96 8.10
C ASN A 60 18.09 31.58 9.58
N ASN A 61 17.77 32.55 10.45
CA ASN A 61 17.59 32.43 11.90
C ASN A 61 18.85 31.92 12.64
N ASP A 62 20.04 32.33 12.22
CA ASP A 62 21.31 31.96 12.87
C ASP A 62 21.76 32.95 13.96
N GLY A 63 21.00 34.03 14.15
CA GLY A 63 21.25 35.08 15.13
C GLY A 63 22.25 36.13 14.64
N ARG A 64 22.61 36.15 13.36
CA ARG A 64 23.48 37.14 12.72
C ARG A 64 22.83 37.63 11.43
N ILE A 65 23.19 38.86 11.03
CA ILE A 65 22.81 39.41 9.73
C ILE A 65 24.09 39.51 8.92
N ASP A 66 24.29 38.58 7.98
CA ASP A 66 25.50 38.50 7.17
C ASP A 66 25.25 37.94 5.75
N VAL A 67 26.33 37.59 5.04
CA VAL A 67 26.26 37.07 3.67
C VAL A 67 25.50 35.74 3.56
N ASN A 68 25.37 35.00 4.66
CA ASN A 68 24.63 33.75 4.71
C ASN A 68 23.12 33.99 4.58
N ASP A 69 22.58 35.12 5.04
CA ASP A 69 21.17 35.50 4.83
C ASP A 69 20.86 35.77 3.36
N VAL A 70 21.78 36.45 2.68
CA VAL A 70 21.69 36.69 1.23
C VAL A 70 21.77 35.35 0.47
N SER A 71 22.66 34.46 0.90
CA SER A 71 22.79 33.11 0.33
C SER A 71 21.53 32.28 0.55
N PHE A 72 20.94 32.35 1.74
CA PHE A 72 19.67 31.71 2.09
C PHE A 72 18.52 32.22 1.21
N LEU A 73 18.39 33.53 1.04
CA LEU A 73 17.40 34.12 0.13
C LEU A 73 17.58 33.66 -1.31
N GLN A 74 18.82 33.60 -1.77
CA GLN A 74 19.11 33.18 -3.13
C GLN A 74 18.69 31.73 -3.36
N ILE A 75 18.97 30.84 -2.40
CA ILE A 75 18.49 29.45 -2.40
C ILE A 75 16.96 29.39 -2.43
N GLU A 76 16.30 30.18 -1.59
CA GLU A 76 14.83 30.20 -1.48
C GLU A 76 14.17 30.67 -2.80
N ILE A 77 14.71 31.72 -3.43
CA ILE A 77 14.24 32.21 -4.73
C ILE A 77 14.48 31.18 -5.82
N SER A 78 15.64 30.52 -5.83
CA SER A 78 15.94 29.44 -6.77
C SER A 78 14.97 28.27 -6.62
N ASN A 79 14.67 27.84 -5.39
CA ASN A 79 13.70 26.77 -5.12
C ASN A 79 12.31 27.15 -5.63
N GLN A 80 11.83 28.37 -5.36
CA GLN A 80 10.54 28.82 -5.88
C GLN A 80 10.48 28.87 -7.41
N SER A 81 11.59 29.22 -8.07
CA SER A 81 11.67 29.17 -9.53
C SER A 81 11.54 27.72 -10.04
N VAL A 82 12.19 26.76 -9.38
CA VAL A 82 12.06 25.33 -9.71
C VAL A 82 10.64 24.81 -9.42
N GLU A 83 10.02 25.20 -8.31
CA GLU A 83 8.64 24.83 -7.97
C GLU A 83 7.65 25.31 -9.04
N ASN A 84 7.77 26.56 -9.50
CA ASN A 84 6.90 27.12 -10.51
C ASN A 84 7.11 26.48 -11.90
N ASN A 85 8.28 25.89 -12.16
CA ASN A 85 8.62 25.18 -13.40
C ASN A 85 8.52 23.65 -13.25
N THR A 86 7.89 23.16 -12.17
CA THR A 86 7.74 21.72 -11.95
C THR A 86 6.89 21.11 -13.06
N GLN A 87 7.34 19.97 -13.57
CA GLN A 87 6.62 19.14 -14.52
C GLN A 87 6.65 17.72 -14.02
N ILE A 88 5.48 17.08 -13.93
CA ILE A 88 5.34 15.69 -13.51
C ILE A 88 4.51 14.95 -14.55
N SER A 89 4.83 13.68 -14.77
CA SER A 89 4.10 12.84 -15.69
C SER A 89 4.10 11.38 -15.24
N ILE A 90 3.16 10.62 -15.80
CA ILE A 90 3.07 9.17 -15.66
C ILE A 90 2.95 8.56 -17.06
N SER A 91 3.61 7.43 -17.27
CA SER A 91 3.62 6.75 -18.57
C SER A 91 2.27 6.12 -18.93
N THR A 92 1.47 5.77 -17.94
CA THR A 92 0.20 5.05 -18.13
C THR A 92 -0.88 5.68 -17.28
N LYS A 93 -1.96 6.12 -17.93
CA LYS A 93 -3.07 6.83 -17.27
C LYS A 93 -4.24 5.92 -16.90
N GLU A 94 -4.32 4.72 -17.47
CA GLU A 94 -5.41 3.77 -17.23
C GLU A 94 -4.85 2.36 -17.07
N TYR A 95 -5.27 1.68 -16.02
CA TYR A 95 -4.88 0.31 -15.70
C TYR A 95 -6.13 -0.57 -15.54
N CYS A 96 -6.16 -1.70 -16.24
CA CYS A 96 -7.11 -2.78 -16.01
C CYS A 96 -6.37 -3.93 -15.33
N LYS A 97 -6.80 -4.31 -14.12
CA LYS A 97 -6.14 -5.32 -13.28
C LYS A 97 -7.14 -6.29 -12.69
N ASN A 98 -6.68 -7.47 -12.30
CA ASN A 98 -7.48 -8.42 -11.54
C ASN A 98 -7.22 -8.26 -10.03
N VAL A 99 -8.20 -8.60 -9.21
CA VAL A 99 -8.00 -8.72 -7.75
C VAL A 99 -6.79 -9.63 -7.46
N GLY A 100 -5.92 -9.20 -6.55
CA GLY A 100 -4.67 -9.88 -6.22
C GLY A 100 -3.45 -9.36 -7.01
N ASP A 101 -3.65 -8.68 -8.15
CA ASP A 101 -2.52 -8.13 -8.91
C ASP A 101 -1.75 -7.06 -8.13
N THR A 102 -0.44 -7.07 -8.32
CA THR A 102 0.45 -6.01 -7.85
C THR A 102 1.15 -5.38 -9.05
N PHE A 103 1.15 -4.06 -9.13
CA PHE A 103 1.73 -3.33 -10.27
C PHE A 103 2.31 -2.00 -9.81
N THR A 104 3.13 -1.40 -10.67
CA THR A 104 3.80 -0.12 -10.39
C THR A 104 3.34 0.93 -11.40
N ILE A 105 3.12 2.15 -10.90
CA ILE A 105 2.94 3.35 -11.70
C ILE A 105 4.25 4.11 -11.68
N SER A 106 4.90 4.24 -12.83
CA SER A 106 6.14 5.03 -12.96
C SER A 106 5.83 6.52 -13.06
N VAL A 107 6.62 7.32 -12.37
CA VAL A 107 6.52 8.77 -12.26
C VAL A 107 7.80 9.42 -12.73
N ASP A 108 7.67 10.33 -13.70
CA ASP A 108 8.76 11.16 -14.18
C ASP A 108 8.55 12.61 -13.72
N THR A 109 9.62 13.23 -13.23
CA THR A 109 9.65 14.64 -12.83
C THR A 109 10.92 15.31 -13.35
N ASN A 110 10.82 16.58 -13.72
CA ASN A 110 11.96 17.36 -14.20
C ASN A 110 12.87 17.90 -13.08
N ASN A 111 12.50 17.72 -11.81
CA ASN A 111 13.24 18.26 -10.69
C ASN A 111 13.04 17.47 -9.39
N ASN A 112 13.79 17.87 -8.36
CA ASN A 112 13.80 17.22 -7.05
C ASN A 112 13.28 18.11 -5.92
N VAL A 113 12.63 19.23 -6.25
CA VAL A 113 12.08 20.14 -5.25
C VAL A 113 10.77 19.57 -4.71
N ASN A 114 10.60 19.65 -3.39
CA ASN A 114 9.49 19.05 -2.65
C ASN A 114 9.34 17.53 -2.83
N GLU A 115 8.71 16.92 -1.84
CA GLU A 115 8.38 15.49 -1.90
C GLU A 115 7.21 15.24 -2.85
N ILE A 116 7.28 14.12 -3.58
CA ILE A 116 6.14 13.62 -4.36
C ILE A 116 5.22 12.87 -3.41
N THR A 117 3.96 13.27 -3.41
CA THR A 117 2.92 12.65 -2.59
C THR A 117 1.99 11.79 -3.44
N TYR A 118 1.51 10.70 -2.84
CA TYR A 118 0.66 9.71 -3.47
C TYR A 118 -0.62 9.53 -2.67
N SER A 119 -1.77 9.46 -3.34
CA SER A 119 -3.04 9.11 -2.70
C SER A 119 -3.90 8.25 -3.61
N SER A 120 -4.76 7.43 -3.01
CA SER A 120 -5.76 6.63 -3.71
C SER A 120 -7.15 7.10 -3.30
N SER A 121 -8.06 7.26 -4.27
CA SER A 121 -9.45 7.64 -4.00
C SER A 121 -10.23 6.55 -3.26
N ASP A 122 -9.81 5.29 -3.39
CA ASP A 122 -10.37 4.14 -2.69
C ASP A 122 -9.25 3.12 -2.42
N SER A 123 -8.73 3.13 -1.19
CA SER A 123 -7.67 2.23 -0.77
C SER A 123 -8.11 0.77 -0.61
N SER A 124 -9.42 0.50 -0.54
CA SER A 124 -9.97 -0.85 -0.53
C SER A 124 -9.93 -1.48 -1.93
N VAL A 125 -9.97 -0.66 -2.99
CA VAL A 125 -9.85 -1.12 -4.39
C VAL A 125 -8.38 -1.14 -4.82
N ALA A 126 -7.68 -0.02 -4.65
CA ALA A 126 -6.29 0.16 -5.04
C ALA A 126 -5.46 0.66 -3.86
N LYS A 127 -4.78 -0.27 -3.17
CA LYS A 127 -3.97 0.01 -1.98
C LYS A 127 -2.55 0.38 -2.39
N ILE A 128 -2.06 1.52 -1.93
CA ILE A 128 -0.63 1.87 -2.04
C ILE A 128 0.13 0.99 -1.04
N VAL A 129 1.08 0.19 -1.53
CA VAL A 129 1.86 -0.74 -0.69
C VAL A 129 3.33 -0.36 -0.58
N ALA A 130 3.85 0.43 -1.52
CA ALA A 130 5.17 1.04 -1.42
C ALA A 130 5.22 2.28 -2.31
N THR A 131 6.04 3.24 -1.92
CA THR A 131 6.33 4.45 -2.68
C THR A 131 7.83 4.65 -2.77
N ASP A 132 8.29 5.10 -3.92
CA ASP A 132 9.62 5.68 -4.10
C ASP A 132 9.46 6.99 -4.90
N LYS A 133 10.56 7.70 -5.13
CA LYS A 133 10.53 9.01 -5.81
C LYS A 133 10.07 8.95 -7.27
N HIS A 134 10.19 7.79 -7.91
CA HIS A 134 9.91 7.58 -9.33
C HIS A 134 8.79 6.58 -9.55
N SER A 135 8.15 6.09 -8.49
CA SER A 135 7.18 5.03 -8.62
C SER A 135 6.27 4.88 -7.41
N VAL A 136 5.05 4.39 -7.67
CA VAL A 136 4.15 3.92 -6.62
C VAL A 136 3.69 2.50 -6.94
N LYS A 137 3.88 1.60 -5.98
CA LYS A 137 3.47 0.20 -6.05
C LYS A 137 2.07 0.07 -5.47
N ILE A 138 1.17 -0.52 -6.25
CA ILE A 138 -0.26 -0.66 -5.96
C ILE A 138 -0.61 -2.15 -5.89
N LYS A 139 -1.39 -2.55 -4.89
CA LYS A 139 -2.08 -3.84 -4.81
C LYS A 139 -3.57 -3.64 -5.12
N ALA A 140 -4.08 -4.38 -6.09
CA ALA A 140 -5.50 -4.41 -6.44
C ALA A 140 -6.24 -5.38 -5.50
N ASN A 141 -7.04 -4.87 -4.57
CA ASN A 141 -7.62 -5.66 -3.49
C ASN A 141 -9.09 -6.03 -3.72
N LYS A 142 -9.85 -5.19 -4.42
CA LYS A 142 -11.31 -5.36 -4.54
C LYS A 142 -11.79 -4.91 -5.90
N VAL A 143 -12.80 -5.61 -6.43
CA VAL A 143 -13.50 -5.19 -7.65
C VAL A 143 -14.05 -3.78 -7.48
N GLY A 144 -13.76 -2.91 -8.45
CA GLY A 144 -14.17 -1.52 -8.39
C GLY A 144 -13.31 -0.61 -9.26
N ASN A 145 -13.47 0.69 -9.05
CA ASN A 145 -12.67 1.71 -9.71
C ASN A 145 -12.04 2.61 -8.66
N ALA A 146 -10.77 2.96 -8.84
CA ALA A 146 -10.06 3.92 -8.02
C ALA A 146 -9.24 4.86 -8.90
N THR A 147 -8.85 6.00 -8.37
CA THR A 147 -7.90 6.92 -8.99
C THR A 147 -6.71 7.10 -8.06
N VAL A 148 -5.51 6.83 -8.58
CA VAL A 148 -4.26 7.15 -7.90
C VAL A 148 -3.82 8.53 -8.35
N THR A 149 -3.62 9.42 -7.39
CA THR A 149 -3.16 10.80 -7.61
C THR A 149 -1.70 10.91 -7.21
N VAL A 150 -0.88 11.46 -8.11
CA VAL A 150 0.52 11.81 -7.87
C VAL A 150 0.61 13.33 -7.88
N LYS A 151 1.22 13.91 -6.86
CA LYS A 151 1.33 15.37 -6.72
C LYS A 151 2.75 15.77 -6.31
N GLN A 152 3.28 16.78 -6.99
CA GLN A 152 4.50 17.48 -6.61
C GLN A 152 4.26 18.98 -6.77
N CYS A 153 4.60 19.78 -5.76
CA CYS A 153 4.35 21.22 -5.78
C CYS A 153 2.85 21.51 -6.06
N ARG A 154 2.55 22.23 -7.16
CA ARG A 154 1.19 22.54 -7.64
C ARG A 154 0.70 21.59 -8.73
N GLU A 155 1.59 20.79 -9.30
CA GLU A 155 1.27 19.89 -10.39
C GLU A 155 0.65 18.60 -9.88
N THR A 156 -0.28 18.06 -10.64
CA THR A 156 -0.98 16.83 -10.29
C THR A 156 -1.26 16.01 -11.54
N VAL A 157 -0.96 14.72 -11.48
CA VAL A 157 -1.35 13.74 -12.50
C VAL A 157 -2.05 12.56 -11.85
N THR A 158 -2.91 11.90 -12.62
CA THR A 158 -3.77 10.84 -12.10
C THR A 158 -3.76 9.62 -13.01
N ALA A 159 -3.81 8.43 -12.38
CA ALA A 159 -4.01 7.15 -13.04
C ALA A 159 -5.36 6.56 -12.61
N LYS A 160 -6.22 6.21 -13.56
CA LYS A 160 -7.45 5.46 -13.30
C LYS A 160 -7.15 3.98 -13.22
N ILE A 161 -7.65 3.33 -12.18
CA ILE A 161 -7.48 1.91 -11.93
C ILE A 161 -8.86 1.25 -11.97
N LYS A 162 -9.06 0.34 -12.93
CA LYS A 162 -10.21 -0.56 -12.99
C LYS A 162 -9.76 -1.93 -12.50
N VAL A 163 -10.40 -2.43 -11.45
CA VAL A 163 -10.14 -3.76 -10.89
C VAL A 163 -11.31 -4.67 -11.19
N GLU A 164 -11.03 -5.78 -11.87
CA GLU A 164 -11.97 -6.85 -12.16
C GLU A 164 -11.71 -8.07 -11.27
N LYS A 165 -12.70 -8.96 -11.17
CA LYS A 165 -12.57 -10.20 -10.39
C LYS A 165 -11.41 -11.05 -10.91
N ALA A 166 -10.72 -11.76 -10.03
CA ALA A 166 -9.68 -12.70 -10.42
C ALA A 166 -10.25 -14.10 -10.65
N ARG A 167 -9.75 -14.78 -11.68
CA ARG A 167 -9.99 -16.21 -11.89
C ARG A 167 -9.02 -16.99 -11.00
N CYS A 168 -9.58 -17.86 -10.17
CA CYS A 168 -8.84 -18.67 -9.22
C CYS A 168 -9.25 -20.14 -9.33
N VAL A 169 -8.30 -21.04 -9.12
CA VAL A 169 -8.58 -22.48 -8.94
C VAL A 169 -8.04 -22.92 -7.59
N ASP A 170 -8.71 -23.88 -6.95
CA ASP A 170 -8.19 -24.56 -5.78
C ASP A 170 -7.75 -25.98 -6.15
N LEU A 171 -6.60 -26.40 -5.59
CA LEU A 171 -5.85 -27.57 -6.06
C LEU A 171 -5.29 -28.38 -4.90
N SER A 172 -5.25 -29.70 -5.08
CA SER A 172 -4.69 -30.68 -4.15
C SER A 172 -3.99 -31.82 -4.90
N GLU A 173 -3.42 -32.78 -4.18
CA GLU A 173 -2.85 -33.98 -4.79
C GLU A 173 -3.79 -34.72 -5.76
N TRP A 174 -5.11 -34.57 -5.58
CA TRP A 174 -6.13 -35.21 -6.42
C TRP A 174 -6.17 -34.66 -7.85
N ASN A 175 -5.55 -33.50 -8.11
CA ASN A 175 -5.48 -32.92 -9.45
C ASN A 175 -4.28 -33.43 -10.28
N GLY A 176 -3.42 -34.29 -9.71
CA GLY A 176 -2.37 -34.99 -10.43
C GLY A 176 -1.15 -34.13 -10.79
N ASP A 177 -0.73 -34.15 -12.05
CA ASP A 177 0.37 -33.32 -12.54
C ASP A 177 -0.18 -32.09 -13.28
N ILE A 178 0.39 -30.91 -12.99
CA ILE A 178 -0.15 -29.63 -13.45
C ILE A 178 0.93 -28.82 -14.17
N ASP A 179 0.59 -28.25 -15.33
CA ASP A 179 1.40 -27.24 -15.99
C ASP A 179 0.92 -25.84 -15.59
N PHE A 180 1.51 -25.28 -14.53
CA PHE A 180 1.14 -23.94 -14.03
C PHE A 180 1.38 -22.80 -15.03
N ASN A 181 2.28 -22.97 -16.01
CA ASN A 181 2.48 -21.96 -17.04
C ASN A 181 1.29 -21.93 -18.01
N LYS A 182 0.72 -23.09 -18.35
CA LYS A 182 -0.53 -23.17 -19.12
C LYS A 182 -1.72 -22.65 -18.31
N VAL A 183 -1.78 -22.99 -17.01
CA VAL A 183 -2.81 -22.44 -16.11
C VAL A 183 -2.78 -20.91 -16.12
N LYS A 184 -1.60 -20.29 -15.94
CA LYS A 184 -1.46 -18.83 -16.03
C LYS A 184 -1.92 -18.27 -17.39
N LYS A 185 -1.51 -18.90 -18.49
CA LYS A 185 -1.88 -18.49 -19.85
C LYS A 185 -3.37 -18.62 -20.15
N SER A 186 -4.08 -19.51 -19.46
CA SER A 186 -5.54 -19.66 -19.57
C SER A 186 -6.34 -18.47 -18.99
N GLY A 187 -5.66 -17.54 -18.31
CA GLY A 187 -6.24 -16.38 -17.64
C GLY A 187 -6.54 -16.59 -16.16
N VAL A 188 -6.12 -17.72 -15.57
CA VAL A 188 -6.08 -17.89 -14.11
C VAL A 188 -4.96 -17.02 -13.55
N THR A 189 -5.27 -16.21 -12.54
CA THR A 189 -4.27 -15.33 -11.90
C THR A 189 -3.93 -15.75 -10.47
N CYS A 190 -4.78 -16.58 -9.87
CA CYS A 190 -4.70 -16.98 -8.46
C CYS A 190 -4.86 -18.50 -8.32
N VAL A 191 -4.19 -19.09 -7.33
CA VAL A 191 -4.39 -20.49 -6.93
C VAL A 191 -4.44 -20.62 -5.41
N ILE A 192 -5.30 -21.50 -4.89
CA ILE A 192 -5.36 -21.84 -3.46
C ILE A 192 -5.01 -23.32 -3.33
N LEU A 193 -3.91 -23.63 -2.64
CA LEU A 193 -3.35 -24.99 -2.61
C LEU A 193 -3.65 -25.70 -1.29
N ARG A 194 -4.08 -26.97 -1.32
CA ARG A 194 -4.24 -27.74 -0.08
C ARG A 194 -2.87 -27.91 0.56
N ALA A 195 -2.68 -27.32 1.74
CA ALA A 195 -1.48 -27.54 2.53
C ALA A 195 -1.52 -28.90 3.23
N GLY A 196 -2.71 -29.32 3.65
CA GLY A 196 -2.91 -30.58 4.34
C GLY A 196 -4.29 -30.61 4.97
N TYR A 197 -4.45 -31.50 5.94
CA TYR A 197 -5.73 -31.78 6.56
C TYR A 197 -5.59 -32.28 8.00
N GLY A 198 -6.64 -32.16 8.80
CA GLY A 198 -6.72 -32.80 10.12
C GLY A 198 -5.65 -32.42 11.14
N LYS A 199 -5.53 -33.23 12.18
CA LYS A 199 -4.74 -32.98 13.40
C LYS A 199 -3.56 -33.93 13.60
N ASP A 200 -3.38 -34.91 12.72
CA ASP A 200 -2.32 -35.91 12.81
C ASP A 200 -1.09 -35.48 11.99
N ASP A 201 0.10 -35.86 12.44
CA ASP A 201 1.39 -35.33 11.97
C ASP A 201 1.75 -35.64 10.50
N ASN A 202 1.07 -36.62 9.88
CA ASN A 202 1.33 -37.16 8.55
C ASN A 202 0.27 -36.74 7.51
N GLN A 203 -0.42 -35.64 7.76
CA GLN A 203 -1.54 -35.17 6.93
C GLN A 203 -1.19 -33.92 6.11
N GLU A 204 0.08 -33.77 5.74
CA GLU A 204 0.49 -32.82 4.71
C GLU A 204 0.06 -33.35 3.33
N ASP A 205 -0.44 -32.47 2.46
CA ASP A 205 -0.79 -32.85 1.09
C ASP A 205 0.49 -33.15 0.27
N ASN A 206 0.52 -34.31 -0.39
CA ASN A 206 1.73 -34.82 -1.04
C ASN A 206 2.23 -33.93 -2.20
N LYS A 207 1.36 -33.09 -2.78
CA LYS A 207 1.69 -32.19 -3.89
C LYS A 207 1.89 -30.75 -3.44
N PHE A 208 1.59 -30.38 -2.19
CA PHE A 208 1.63 -28.99 -1.74
C PHE A 208 2.94 -28.27 -2.02
N ASN A 209 4.08 -28.81 -1.57
CA ASN A 209 5.39 -28.15 -1.76
C ASN A 209 5.81 -28.08 -3.23
N GLU A 210 5.41 -29.07 -4.02
CA GLU A 210 5.64 -29.08 -5.47
C GLU A 210 4.83 -27.97 -6.14
N TYR A 211 3.52 -27.96 -5.91
CA TYR A 211 2.59 -26.99 -6.49
C TYR A 211 2.90 -25.56 -6.04
N TYR A 212 3.21 -25.33 -4.76
CA TYR A 212 3.56 -24.01 -4.26
C TYR A 212 4.74 -23.43 -5.04
N ARG A 213 5.82 -24.21 -5.20
CA ARG A 213 7.00 -23.78 -5.94
C ARG A 213 6.68 -23.51 -7.41
N GLN A 214 5.95 -24.41 -8.06
CA GLN A 214 5.64 -24.27 -9.48
C GLN A 214 4.69 -23.09 -9.76
N ALA A 215 3.68 -22.88 -8.91
CA ALA A 215 2.74 -21.77 -9.03
C ALA A 215 3.42 -20.41 -8.81
N LYS A 216 4.27 -20.28 -7.77
CA LYS A 216 5.06 -19.06 -7.54
C LYS A 216 5.99 -18.79 -8.73
N ASN A 217 6.66 -19.81 -9.26
CA ASN A 217 7.53 -19.67 -10.43
C ASN A 217 6.77 -19.26 -11.71
N ALA A 218 5.52 -19.67 -11.86
CA ALA A 218 4.64 -19.25 -12.95
C ALA A 218 4.06 -17.82 -12.75
N GLY A 219 4.37 -17.15 -11.64
CA GLY A 219 3.87 -15.81 -11.33
C GLY A 219 2.37 -15.76 -11.01
N LEU A 220 1.84 -16.84 -10.42
CA LEU A 220 0.48 -16.88 -9.88
C LEU A 220 0.47 -16.31 -8.45
N ASN A 221 -0.63 -15.68 -8.06
CA ASN A 221 -0.87 -15.34 -6.66
C ASN A 221 -1.27 -16.61 -5.92
N VAL A 222 -0.54 -16.98 -4.87
CA VAL A 222 -0.72 -18.26 -4.17
C VAL A 222 -1.30 -18.05 -2.78
N GLY A 223 -2.37 -18.78 -2.48
CA GLY A 223 -2.90 -19.01 -1.13
C GLY A 223 -2.81 -20.49 -0.75
N ALA A 224 -3.28 -20.81 0.45
CA ALA A 224 -3.35 -22.20 0.91
C ALA A 224 -4.66 -22.48 1.63
N TYR A 225 -5.05 -23.75 1.71
CA TYR A 225 -6.15 -24.18 2.59
C TYR A 225 -5.77 -25.40 3.42
N TRP A 226 -6.42 -25.53 4.58
CA TRP A 226 -6.29 -26.68 5.47
C TRP A 226 -7.66 -27.31 5.68
N TYR A 227 -7.82 -28.55 5.25
CA TYR A 227 -9.09 -29.29 5.39
C TYR A 227 -9.29 -29.73 6.85
N SER A 228 -10.36 -29.28 7.48
CA SER A 228 -10.58 -29.49 8.91
C SER A 228 -11.38 -30.75 9.22
N TYR A 229 -10.89 -31.51 10.20
CA TYR A 229 -11.62 -32.60 10.85
C TYR A 229 -11.99 -32.25 12.31
N ALA A 230 -11.70 -31.02 12.77
CA ALA A 230 -11.88 -30.61 14.14
C ALA A 230 -13.36 -30.52 14.54
N THR A 231 -13.72 -31.21 15.62
CA THR A 231 -15.02 -31.08 16.31
C THR A 231 -14.89 -30.47 17.71
N THR A 232 -13.68 -30.10 18.10
CA THR A 232 -13.37 -29.45 19.37
C THR A 232 -12.31 -28.36 19.18
N ILE A 233 -12.27 -27.41 20.10
CA ILE A 233 -11.25 -26.33 20.11
C ILE A 233 -9.83 -26.92 20.19
N ASP A 234 -9.61 -27.97 20.98
CA ASP A 234 -8.27 -28.56 21.10
C ASP A 234 -7.83 -29.32 19.84
N ALA A 235 -8.78 -29.91 19.11
CA ALA A 235 -8.51 -30.43 17.77
C ALA A 235 -8.11 -29.27 16.82
N ALA A 236 -8.86 -28.16 16.80
CA ALA A 236 -8.53 -26.99 15.98
C ALA A 236 -7.13 -26.44 16.29
N LYS A 237 -6.74 -26.35 17.57
CA LYS A 237 -5.37 -25.97 17.96
C LYS A 237 -4.31 -26.95 17.44
N ALA A 238 -4.64 -28.24 17.35
CA ALA A 238 -3.74 -29.24 16.78
C ALA A 238 -3.61 -29.07 15.25
N GLU A 239 -4.70 -28.79 14.56
CA GLU A 239 -4.69 -28.47 13.13
C GLU A 239 -3.87 -27.21 12.84
N VAL A 240 -3.96 -26.16 13.68
CA VAL A 240 -3.08 -24.98 13.58
C VAL A 240 -1.60 -25.37 13.63
N ARG A 241 -1.21 -26.25 14.56
CA ARG A 241 0.20 -26.68 14.67
C ARG A 241 0.67 -27.40 13.42
N ASN A 242 -0.16 -28.27 12.85
CA ASN A 242 0.19 -29.04 11.66
C ASN A 242 0.22 -28.17 10.40
N CYS A 243 -0.79 -27.32 10.23
CA CYS A 243 -0.80 -26.33 9.16
C CYS A 243 0.47 -25.47 9.20
N MET A 244 0.81 -24.93 10.38
CA MET A 244 2.02 -24.14 10.56
C MET A 244 3.31 -24.90 10.26
N LYS A 245 3.41 -26.18 10.63
CA LYS A 245 4.56 -27.02 10.30
C LYS A 245 4.79 -27.09 8.78
N THR A 246 3.72 -27.16 8.00
CA THR A 246 3.77 -27.24 6.54
C THR A 246 4.01 -25.88 5.86
N ILE A 247 3.38 -24.80 6.36
CA ILE A 247 3.42 -23.50 5.68
C ILE A 247 4.53 -22.57 6.16
N ARG A 248 5.17 -22.84 7.30
CA ARG A 248 6.22 -21.96 7.86
C ARG A 248 7.36 -21.72 6.86
N GLY A 249 7.77 -20.46 6.74
CA GLY A 249 8.82 -20.02 5.82
C GLY A 249 8.37 -19.83 4.37
N LYS A 250 7.06 -19.93 4.09
CA LYS A 250 6.45 -19.60 2.80
C LYS A 250 5.82 -18.21 2.85
N GLU A 251 5.73 -17.58 1.68
CA GLU A 251 5.12 -16.26 1.48
C GLU A 251 3.90 -16.40 0.56
N PHE A 252 2.73 -16.08 1.08
CA PHE A 252 1.47 -16.15 0.34
C PHE A 252 1.03 -14.78 -0.14
N ASP A 253 0.43 -14.74 -1.33
CA ASP A 253 -0.16 -13.55 -1.92
C ASP A 253 -1.66 -13.43 -1.61
N LEU A 254 -2.25 -14.53 -1.12
CA LEU A 254 -3.63 -14.72 -0.69
C LEU A 254 -3.64 -15.35 0.72
N GLN A 255 -4.82 -15.46 1.32
CA GLN A 255 -5.01 -15.97 2.67
C GLN A 255 -4.71 -17.48 2.79
N VAL A 256 -4.48 -17.89 4.04
CA VAL A 256 -4.59 -19.28 4.48
C VAL A 256 -6.02 -19.52 4.94
N PHE A 257 -6.73 -20.44 4.28
CA PHE A 257 -8.13 -20.74 4.54
C PHE A 257 -8.27 -21.97 5.44
N LEU A 258 -9.18 -21.91 6.41
CA LEU A 258 -9.72 -23.12 7.02
C LEU A 258 -10.86 -23.65 6.14
N ASP A 259 -10.79 -24.89 5.73
CA ASP A 259 -11.83 -25.57 4.96
C ASP A 259 -12.70 -26.44 5.89
N VAL A 260 -14.02 -26.17 5.89
CA VAL A 260 -15.01 -26.75 6.81
C VAL A 260 -16.17 -27.35 6.02
N GLU A 261 -16.25 -28.68 6.01
CA GLU A 261 -17.24 -29.41 5.20
C GLU A 261 -17.88 -30.62 5.91
N GLU A 262 -17.35 -31.03 7.07
CA GLU A 262 -17.69 -32.32 7.64
C GLU A 262 -19.11 -32.36 8.22
N TYR A 263 -19.86 -33.44 7.92
CA TYR A 263 -21.20 -33.65 8.48
C TYR A 263 -21.21 -33.58 10.03
N ARG A 264 -20.18 -34.13 10.67
CA ARG A 264 -20.03 -34.08 12.14
C ARG A 264 -19.77 -32.67 12.68
N GLN A 265 -19.28 -31.74 11.85
CA GLN A 265 -19.17 -30.33 12.19
C GLN A 265 -20.53 -29.64 12.04
N ALA A 266 -21.33 -30.02 11.02
CA ALA A 266 -22.65 -29.44 10.73
C ALA A 266 -23.67 -29.65 11.86
N VAL A 267 -23.53 -30.73 12.64
CA VAL A 267 -24.43 -31.07 13.75
C VAL A 267 -23.98 -30.48 15.10
N LEU A 268 -22.85 -29.75 15.14
CA LEU A 268 -22.40 -29.09 16.37
C LEU A 268 -23.31 -27.90 16.71
N PRO A 269 -23.36 -27.47 17.99
CA PRO A 269 -23.93 -26.19 18.32
C PRO A 269 -23.26 -25.06 17.52
N ARG A 270 -24.07 -24.14 16.99
CA ARG A 270 -23.59 -23.06 16.10
C ARG A 270 -22.40 -22.27 16.67
N ARG A 271 -22.44 -22.00 17.98
CA ARG A 271 -21.35 -21.35 18.71
C ARG A 271 -20.07 -22.19 18.69
N THR A 272 -20.17 -23.49 18.96
CA THR A 272 -19.04 -24.40 18.97
C THR A 272 -18.31 -24.43 17.63
N LEU A 273 -19.03 -24.54 16.51
CA LEU A 273 -18.39 -24.52 15.19
C LEU A 273 -17.73 -23.16 14.90
N THR A 274 -18.40 -22.05 15.25
CA THR A 274 -17.86 -20.71 15.09
C THR A 274 -16.57 -20.50 15.91
N ASP A 275 -16.50 -21.06 17.11
CA ASP A 275 -15.31 -21.02 17.97
C ASP A 275 -14.17 -21.91 17.44
N ILE A 276 -14.50 -23.05 16.83
CA ILE A 276 -13.52 -23.91 16.15
C ILE A 276 -12.89 -23.18 14.96
N ILE A 277 -13.72 -22.57 14.10
CA ILE A 277 -13.26 -21.78 12.97
C ILE A 277 -12.37 -20.63 13.45
N SER A 278 -12.85 -19.86 14.43
CA SER A 278 -12.09 -18.74 14.97
C SER A 278 -10.79 -19.17 15.63
N THR A 279 -10.76 -20.30 16.33
CA THR A 279 -9.53 -20.84 16.95
C THR A 279 -8.46 -21.10 15.90
N PHE A 280 -8.83 -21.68 14.76
CA PHE A 280 -7.88 -21.92 13.69
C PHE A 280 -7.43 -20.61 13.04
N CYS A 281 -8.37 -19.77 12.60
CA CYS A 281 -8.07 -18.54 11.88
C CYS A 281 -7.25 -17.57 12.76
N ASP A 282 -7.64 -17.33 14.01
CA ASP A 282 -6.88 -16.49 14.93
C ASP A 282 -5.51 -17.12 15.26
N GLY A 283 -5.43 -18.45 15.34
CA GLY A 283 -4.18 -19.18 15.55
C GLY A 283 -3.17 -18.97 14.41
N ILE A 284 -3.59 -19.11 13.15
CA ILE A 284 -2.75 -18.87 11.97
C ILE A 284 -2.41 -17.38 11.85
N LYS A 285 -3.38 -16.49 12.10
CA LYS A 285 -3.17 -15.03 12.11
C LYS A 285 -2.13 -14.60 13.14
N GLY A 286 -2.08 -15.26 14.29
CA GLY A 286 -1.06 -15.05 15.33
C GLY A 286 0.38 -15.30 14.86
N TYR A 287 0.58 -16.04 13.76
CA TYR A 287 1.88 -16.23 13.12
C TYR A 287 2.18 -15.26 11.97
N GLY A 288 1.32 -14.26 11.76
CA GLY A 288 1.51 -13.20 10.75
C GLY A 288 0.97 -13.53 9.36
N PHE A 289 0.15 -14.56 9.22
CA PHE A 289 -0.54 -14.87 7.96
C PHE A 289 -1.91 -14.22 7.91
N ASP A 290 -2.30 -13.77 6.72
CA ASP A 290 -3.68 -13.38 6.47
C ASP A 290 -4.55 -14.64 6.37
N VAL A 291 -5.79 -14.57 6.85
CA VAL A 291 -6.65 -15.74 7.02
C VAL A 291 -8.05 -15.56 6.46
N GLY A 292 -8.64 -16.67 6.05
CA GLY A 292 -10.04 -16.77 5.64
C GLY A 292 -10.63 -18.11 6.08
N MET A 293 -11.90 -18.32 5.76
CA MET A 293 -12.53 -19.62 5.91
C MET A 293 -13.34 -19.98 4.65
N TYR A 294 -13.35 -21.26 4.35
CA TYR A 294 -14.13 -21.88 3.29
C TYR A 294 -15.21 -22.78 3.86
N SER A 295 -16.38 -22.73 3.23
CA SER A 295 -17.46 -23.70 3.48
C SER A 295 -18.50 -23.64 2.37
N ALA A 296 -19.23 -24.74 2.18
CA ALA A 296 -20.48 -24.71 1.43
C ALA A 296 -21.50 -23.74 2.07
N LYS A 297 -22.34 -23.13 1.24
CA LYS A 297 -23.36 -22.15 1.67
C LYS A 297 -24.24 -22.66 2.82
N SER A 298 -24.80 -23.87 2.70
CA SER A 298 -25.67 -24.46 3.74
C SER A 298 -24.91 -24.65 5.04
N MET A 299 -23.72 -25.24 4.98
CA MET A 299 -22.88 -25.48 6.15
C MET A 299 -22.57 -24.18 6.91
N LEU A 300 -22.13 -23.13 6.21
CA LEU A 300 -21.77 -21.85 6.83
C LEU A 300 -23.00 -21.12 7.41
N VAL A 301 -24.07 -21.03 6.62
CA VAL A 301 -25.26 -20.23 7.00
C VAL A 301 -26.07 -20.92 8.10
N ASP A 302 -26.14 -22.24 8.10
CA ASP A 302 -26.97 -23.01 9.03
C ASP A 302 -26.20 -23.35 10.33
N SER A 303 -24.90 -23.61 10.23
CA SER A 303 -24.13 -24.25 11.32
C SER A 303 -23.10 -23.33 12.00
N ALA A 304 -22.84 -22.12 11.52
CA ALA A 304 -21.92 -21.15 12.16
C ALA A 304 -22.51 -19.73 12.15
N TYR A 305 -21.93 -18.77 12.87
CA TYR A 305 -22.35 -17.35 12.82
C TYR A 305 -21.55 -16.60 11.73
N PRO A 306 -22.02 -16.50 10.48
CA PRO A 306 -21.23 -15.97 9.38
C PRO A 306 -20.91 -14.49 9.53
N ASP A 307 -21.83 -13.66 10.06
CA ASP A 307 -21.58 -12.22 10.22
C ASP A 307 -20.43 -11.94 11.21
N GLU A 308 -20.31 -12.76 12.25
CA GLU A 308 -19.19 -12.68 13.19
C GLU A 308 -17.87 -13.08 12.51
N LEU A 309 -17.87 -14.18 11.76
CA LEU A 309 -16.69 -14.66 11.03
C LEU A 309 -16.24 -13.65 9.96
N ALA A 310 -17.18 -13.12 9.18
CA ALA A 310 -16.94 -12.15 8.12
C ALA A 310 -16.41 -10.80 8.64
N SER A 311 -16.67 -10.47 9.90
CA SER A 311 -16.09 -9.27 10.52
C SER A 311 -14.59 -9.41 10.84
N LYS A 312 -14.04 -10.64 10.77
CA LYS A 312 -12.67 -10.95 11.18
C LYS A 312 -11.82 -11.59 10.07
N TYR A 313 -12.44 -12.34 9.15
CA TYR A 313 -11.78 -13.17 8.15
C TYR A 313 -12.47 -13.06 6.80
N LEU A 314 -11.74 -13.33 5.71
CA LEU A 314 -12.36 -13.47 4.39
C LEU A 314 -13.27 -14.69 4.32
N ILE A 315 -14.39 -14.55 3.62
CA ILE A 315 -15.32 -15.65 3.39
C ILE A 315 -15.22 -16.16 1.96
N TRP A 316 -14.77 -17.41 1.84
CA TRP A 316 -14.80 -18.19 0.60
C TRP A 316 -15.99 -19.15 0.66
N MET A 317 -16.95 -19.00 -0.25
CA MET A 317 -18.19 -19.79 -0.22
C MET A 317 -18.36 -20.63 -1.48
N ALA A 318 -18.66 -21.92 -1.29
CA ALA A 318 -19.14 -22.78 -2.37
C ALA A 318 -20.65 -22.66 -2.56
N ALA A 319 -21.02 -22.18 -3.74
CA ALA A 319 -22.40 -21.96 -4.16
C ALA A 319 -22.52 -22.11 -5.70
N PRO A 320 -22.31 -23.32 -6.24
CA PRO A 320 -22.29 -23.62 -7.68
C PRO A 320 -23.58 -23.26 -8.44
N ASN A 321 -24.71 -23.28 -7.73
CA ASN A 321 -26.05 -23.15 -8.29
C ASN A 321 -26.56 -21.71 -8.14
N ASN A 322 -25.68 -20.78 -7.74
CA ASN A 322 -26.01 -19.39 -7.51
C ASN A 322 -25.11 -18.48 -8.32
N SER A 323 -25.65 -17.35 -8.73
CA SER A 323 -24.85 -16.23 -9.21
C SER A 323 -24.29 -15.45 -8.02
N TYR A 324 -23.12 -14.82 -8.18
CA TYR A 324 -22.46 -14.07 -7.10
C TYR A 324 -23.37 -12.98 -6.48
N ASN A 325 -24.20 -12.31 -7.28
CA ASN A 325 -25.15 -11.29 -6.81
C ASN A 325 -26.30 -11.85 -5.95
N GLU A 326 -26.46 -13.16 -5.87
CA GLU A 326 -27.43 -13.85 -5.01
C GLU A 326 -26.81 -14.31 -3.67
N LEU A 327 -25.49 -14.16 -3.52
CA LEU A 327 -24.78 -14.54 -2.31
C LEU A 327 -24.86 -13.41 -1.27
N PRO A 328 -24.75 -13.74 0.03
CA PRO A 328 -24.62 -12.73 1.07
C PRO A 328 -23.48 -11.76 0.76
N SER A 329 -23.66 -10.48 1.10
CA SER A 329 -22.69 -9.41 0.79
C SER A 329 -21.33 -9.59 1.47
N PHE A 330 -21.24 -10.45 2.48
CA PHE A 330 -20.01 -10.79 3.17
C PHE A 330 -19.14 -11.82 2.42
N VAL A 331 -19.62 -12.39 1.31
CA VAL A 331 -18.85 -13.36 0.53
C VAL A 331 -17.82 -12.64 -0.32
N ASP A 332 -16.55 -12.98 -0.13
CA ASP A 332 -15.41 -12.35 -0.80
C ASP A 332 -14.91 -13.18 -2.00
N ILE A 333 -15.06 -14.51 -1.88
CA ILE A 333 -14.64 -15.48 -2.89
C ILE A 333 -15.79 -16.47 -3.13
N HIS A 334 -16.10 -16.71 -4.41
CA HIS A 334 -17.18 -17.60 -4.81
C HIS A 334 -16.64 -18.78 -5.61
N GLN A 335 -16.72 -19.98 -5.03
CA GLN A 335 -16.54 -21.23 -5.78
C GLN A 335 -17.85 -21.53 -6.52
N TYR A 336 -17.79 -21.40 -7.84
CA TYR A 336 -18.97 -21.44 -8.71
C TYR A 336 -19.06 -22.74 -9.53
N SER A 337 -18.04 -23.61 -9.47
CA SER A 337 -18.05 -24.92 -10.14
C SER A 337 -16.99 -25.85 -9.56
N TRP A 338 -17.24 -27.16 -9.61
CA TRP A 338 -16.26 -28.24 -9.36
C TRP A 338 -15.99 -29.11 -10.60
N THR A 339 -16.52 -28.72 -11.75
CA THR A 339 -16.38 -29.48 -13.01
C THR A 339 -15.70 -28.67 -14.11
N GLY A 340 -14.94 -27.64 -13.69
CA GLY A 340 -14.18 -26.77 -14.56
C GLY A 340 -13.17 -27.53 -15.41
N ASN A 341 -12.75 -26.89 -16.50
CA ASN A 341 -11.65 -27.35 -17.33
C ASN A 341 -10.71 -26.17 -17.58
N VAL A 342 -9.44 -26.35 -17.27
CA VAL A 342 -8.41 -25.33 -17.37
C VAL A 342 -7.19 -25.95 -18.06
N ASP A 343 -6.70 -25.29 -19.10
CA ASP A 343 -5.50 -25.77 -19.80
C ASP A 343 -4.31 -25.87 -18.83
N GLY A 344 -3.61 -27.00 -18.89
CA GLY A 344 -2.58 -27.39 -17.93
C GLY A 344 -3.06 -28.27 -16.77
N ILE A 345 -4.36 -28.53 -16.63
CA ILE A 345 -4.92 -29.48 -15.65
C ILE A 345 -5.76 -30.52 -16.41
N SER A 346 -5.40 -31.79 -16.30
CA SER A 346 -6.13 -32.87 -16.98
C SER A 346 -7.46 -33.19 -16.31
N GLU A 347 -7.48 -33.13 -14.98
CA GLU A 347 -8.66 -33.42 -14.18
C GLU A 347 -9.69 -32.28 -14.21
N LYS A 348 -10.89 -32.59 -13.72
CA LYS A 348 -11.85 -31.55 -13.35
C LYS A 348 -11.30 -30.73 -12.20
N VAL A 349 -11.59 -29.43 -12.23
CA VAL A 349 -11.03 -28.47 -11.27
C VAL A 349 -12.11 -27.55 -10.71
N ASP A 350 -11.94 -27.23 -9.44
CA ASP A 350 -12.74 -26.25 -8.73
C ASP A 350 -12.41 -24.83 -9.20
N MET A 351 -13.47 -24.09 -9.54
CA MET A 351 -13.39 -22.78 -10.18
C MET A 351 -13.96 -21.71 -9.29
N ASN A 352 -13.17 -20.64 -9.12
CA ASN A 352 -13.45 -19.57 -8.20
C ASN A 352 -13.32 -18.21 -8.87
N TYR A 353 -14.11 -17.26 -8.37
CA TYR A 353 -13.86 -15.84 -8.56
C TYR A 353 -13.55 -15.17 -7.24
N ILE A 354 -12.44 -14.42 -7.19
CA ILE A 354 -12.08 -13.57 -6.06
C ILE A 354 -12.56 -12.15 -6.36
N TYR A 355 -13.39 -11.59 -5.47
CA TYR A 355 -13.96 -10.26 -5.59
C TYR A 355 -13.36 -9.26 -4.61
N ASN A 356 -12.90 -9.73 -3.45
CA ASN A 356 -12.36 -8.91 -2.39
C ASN A 356 -11.25 -9.66 -1.63
N LEU A 357 -10.18 -8.95 -1.28
CA LEU A 357 -9.07 -9.42 -0.46
C LEU A 357 -8.77 -8.47 0.71
N ASN A 358 -9.67 -7.52 0.99
CA ASN A 358 -9.52 -6.63 2.15
C ASN A 358 -9.88 -7.39 3.44
N TYR A 359 -9.04 -7.21 4.45
CA TYR A 359 -9.25 -7.67 5.82
C TYR A 359 -8.95 -6.53 6.80
#